data_AF-A0A6I9YYD3-F1
#
_entry.id   AF-A0A6I9YYD3-F1
#
_cell.length_a   1.000
_cell.length_b   1.000
_cell.length_c   1.000
_cell.angle_alpha   90.00
_cell.angle_beta   90.00
_cell.angle_gamma   90.00
#
_symmetry.space_group_name_H-M   'P 1'
#
loop_
_entity.id
_entity.type
_entity.pdbx_description
1 polymer ?
#
loop_
_entity_poly.entity_id
_entity_poly.type
_entity_poly.pdbx_seq_one_letter_code
_entity_poly.pdbx_strand_id
1 'polypeptide(L)'
;MISRALGPEFGGSIGLMFFFANVCGSALYILGLVEAVVDDFGSPAEGTIGTATQVLPRGYWFDLLYATVLLFLCLLVCLVGAGIYAKATFLIFLIVMVVLGTVCISFFIVGVRVVGLPAIRDGNRTELSNASFTGFKLSTLLDNLH
;
A
#
# COMPACT_ATOMS: atom_id res chain seq x y z
N MET A 1 28.37 -10.77 11.73
CA MET A 1 29.35 -9.70 12.04
C MET A 1 29.25 -9.17 13.48
N ILE A 2 28.07 -9.07 14.10
CA ILE A 2 27.92 -8.46 15.45
C ILE A 2 28.31 -9.36 16.63
N SER A 3 28.04 -10.67 16.57
CA SER A 3 28.31 -11.62 17.67
C SER A 3 29.80 -11.80 18.00
N ARG A 4 30.71 -11.39 17.11
CA ARG A 4 32.17 -11.48 17.33
C ARG A 4 32.76 -10.25 18.03
N ALA A 5 32.03 -9.14 18.11
CA ALA A 5 32.53 -7.88 18.66
C ALA A 5 32.01 -7.58 20.09
N LEU A 6 30.87 -8.16 20.49
CA LEU A 6 30.17 -7.80 21.73
C LEU A 6 30.11 -8.92 22.77
N GLY A 7 30.74 -10.06 22.50
CA GLY A 7 30.64 -11.25 23.36
C GLY A 7 29.36 -12.08 23.11
N PRO A 8 29.37 -13.38 23.46
CA PRO A 8 28.24 -14.29 23.22
C PRO A 8 26.98 -13.87 23.99
N GLU A 9 27.11 -13.20 25.14
CA GLU A 9 25.97 -12.75 25.95
C GLU A 9 25.18 -11.62 25.28
N PHE A 10 25.86 -10.58 24.77
CA PHE A 10 25.20 -9.46 24.10
C PHE A 10 24.82 -9.82 22.67
N GLY A 11 25.65 -10.60 21.96
CA GLY A 11 25.35 -11.05 20.60
C GLY A 11 24.10 -11.94 20.53
N GLY A 12 23.88 -12.81 21.51
CA GLY A 12 22.71 -13.70 21.56
C GLY A 12 21.40 -12.94 21.83
N SER A 13 21.39 -12.06 22.83
CA SER A 13 20.20 -11.26 23.18
C SER A 13 19.78 -10.31 22.05
N ILE A 14 20.74 -9.58 21.48
CA ILE A 14 20.49 -8.67 20.35
C ILE A 14 20.05 -9.46 19.10
N GLY A 15 20.62 -10.65 18.87
CA GLY A 15 20.24 -11.53 17.78
C GLY A 15 18.79 -12.00 17.86
N LEU A 16 18.32 -12.39 19.06
CA LEU A 16 16.94 -12.80 19.28
C LEU A 16 15.95 -11.64 19.09
N MET A 17 16.26 -10.46 19.61
CA MET A 17 15.42 -9.27 19.40
C MET A 17 15.29 -8.95 17.90
N PHE A 18 16.42 -8.96 17.17
CA PHE A 18 16.42 -8.70 15.73
C PHE A 18 15.66 -9.78 14.94
N PHE A 19 15.73 -11.04 15.36
CA PHE A 19 14.94 -12.11 14.75
C PHE A 19 13.44 -11.85 14.90
N PHE A 20 12.95 -11.60 16.12
CA PHE A 20 11.54 -11.30 16.34
C PHE A 20 11.07 -10.03 15.61
N ALA A 21 11.92 -9.00 15.55
CA ALA A 21 11.62 -7.78 14.81
C ALA A 21 11.42 -8.07 13.31
N ASN A 22 12.29 -8.87 12.69
CA ASN A 22 12.13 -9.25 11.28
C ASN A 22 10.90 -10.14 11.04
N VAL A 23 10.60 -11.07 11.95
CA VAL A 23 9.40 -11.92 11.85
C VAL A 23 8.13 -11.06 11.92
N CYS A 24 8.04 -10.16 12.91
CA CYS A 24 6.91 -9.24 13.03
C CYS A 24 6.80 -8.31 11.82
N GLY A 25 7.93 -7.76 11.34
CA GLY A 25 7.96 -6.94 10.13
C GLY A 25 7.44 -7.67 8.90
N SER A 26 7.84 -8.93 8.70
CA SER A 26 7.32 -9.75 7.59
C SER A 26 5.81 -9.97 7.67
N ALA A 27 5.25 -10.14 8.87
CA ALA A 27 3.82 -10.29 9.07
C ALA A 27 3.06 -9.00 8.71
N LEU A 28 3.60 -7.83 9.11
CA LEU A 28 3.00 -6.54 8.78
C LEU A 28 3.00 -6.24 7.27
N TYR A 29 4.06 -6.62 6.55
CA TYR A 29 4.08 -6.47 5.09
C TYR A 29 3.01 -7.29 4.38
N ILE A 30 2.78 -8.53 4.84
CA ILE A 30 1.74 -9.40 4.29
C ILE A 30 0.36 -8.87 4.64
N LEU A 31 0.16 -8.41 5.88
CA LEU A 31 -1.12 -7.86 6.32
C LEU A 31 -1.50 -6.61 5.51
N GLY A 32 -0.55 -5.69 5.30
CA GLY A 32 -0.77 -4.50 4.48
C GLY A 32 -1.05 -4.83 3.01
N LEU A 33 -0.42 -5.89 2.47
CA LEU A 33 -0.73 -6.35 1.12
C LEU A 33 -2.16 -6.91 1.02
N VAL A 34 -2.59 -7.72 1.99
CA VAL A 34 -3.97 -8.25 2.02
C VAL A 34 -4.98 -7.14 2.15
N GLU A 35 -4.73 -6.16 3.01
CA GLU A 35 -5.61 -5.00 3.17
C GLU A 35 -5.76 -4.23 1.86
N ALA A 36 -4.67 -3.89 1.18
CA ALA A 36 -4.70 -3.21 -0.11
C ALA A 36 -5.44 -4.04 -1.18
N VAL A 37 -5.20 -5.35 -1.23
CA VAL A 37 -5.90 -6.25 -2.18
C VAL A 37 -7.40 -6.32 -1.88
N VAL A 38 -7.79 -6.42 -0.61
CA VAL A 38 -9.21 -6.45 -0.22
C VAL A 38 -9.86 -5.08 -0.43
N ASP A 39 -9.13 -3.98 -0.35
CA ASP A 39 -9.65 -2.65 -0.65
C ASP A 39 -9.85 -2.45 -2.16
N ASP A 40 -8.89 -2.86 -2.99
CA ASP A 40 -8.96 -2.74 -4.45
C ASP A 40 -9.98 -3.71 -5.09
N PHE A 41 -10.10 -4.94 -4.57
CA PHE A 41 -10.97 -5.99 -5.13
C PHE A 41 -12.23 -6.27 -4.29
N GLY A 42 -12.39 -5.61 -3.15
CA GLY A 42 -13.55 -5.76 -2.27
C GLY A 42 -14.79 -5.06 -2.81
N SER A 43 -15.96 -5.57 -2.44
CA SER A 43 -17.25 -4.97 -2.83
C SER A 43 -17.33 -3.50 -2.41
N PRO A 44 -17.67 -2.57 -3.30
CA PRO A 44 -17.97 -1.20 -2.90
C PRO A 44 -19.21 -1.23 -1.99
N ALA A 45 -19.11 -0.60 -0.83
CA ALA A 45 -20.29 -0.10 -0.14
C ALA A 45 -20.82 1.06 -1.00
N GLU A 46 -21.95 0.82 -1.66
CA GLU A 46 -22.84 1.81 -2.25
C GLU A 46 -22.18 2.89 -3.17
N GLY A 47 -22.18 2.62 -4.48
CA GLY A 47 -22.41 3.70 -5.45
C GLY A 47 -21.24 4.23 -6.28
N THR A 48 -20.09 3.54 -6.38
CA THR A 48 -19.06 3.91 -7.37
C THR A 48 -18.87 2.78 -8.38
N ILE A 49 -18.88 3.12 -9.67
CA ILE A 49 -18.90 2.20 -10.82
C ILE A 49 -17.68 1.28 -10.78
N GLY A 50 -17.86 0.06 -10.27
CA GLY A 50 -16.87 -1.00 -10.30
C GLY A 50 -16.99 -1.80 -11.59
N THR A 51 -16.06 -1.60 -12.52
CA THR A 51 -15.84 -2.54 -13.62
C THR A 51 -15.02 -3.73 -13.13
N ALA A 52 -15.58 -4.92 -13.34
CA ALA A 52 -15.01 -6.26 -13.21
C ALA A 52 -14.84 -6.84 -11.79
N THR A 53 -15.74 -7.80 -11.51
CA THR A 53 -15.61 -8.93 -10.57
C THR A 53 -15.59 -8.59 -9.08
N GLN A 54 -16.76 -8.21 -8.56
CA GLN A 54 -17.11 -8.25 -7.14
C GLN A 54 -17.28 -9.72 -6.71
N VAL A 55 -16.20 -10.35 -6.22
CA VAL A 55 -16.22 -11.80 -5.87
C VAL A 55 -15.66 -12.15 -4.49
N LEU A 56 -15.05 -11.22 -3.74
CA LEU A 56 -14.53 -11.56 -2.40
C LEU A 56 -15.49 -11.13 -1.27
N PRO A 57 -16.05 -12.08 -0.50
CA PRO A 57 -16.79 -11.76 0.71
C PRO A 57 -15.86 -11.15 1.75
N ARG A 58 -16.21 -9.97 2.24
CA ARG A 58 -15.45 -9.26 3.28
C ARG A 58 -15.77 -9.87 4.65
N GLY A 59 -14.75 -10.28 5.38
CA GLY A 59 -14.89 -10.78 6.75
C GLY A 59 -13.54 -11.04 7.40
N TYR A 60 -13.43 -10.76 8.70
CA TYR A 60 -12.18 -10.90 9.47
C TYR A 60 -11.51 -12.29 9.30
N TRP A 61 -12.32 -13.35 9.29
CA TRP A 61 -11.85 -14.71 9.09
C TRP A 61 -11.32 -14.97 7.68
N PHE A 62 -11.89 -14.31 6.66
CA PHE A 62 -11.42 -14.43 5.28
C PHE A 62 -10.13 -13.63 5.07
N ASP A 63 -10.01 -12.42 5.63
CA ASP A 63 -8.78 -11.63 5.57
C ASP A 63 -7.61 -12.36 6.22
N LEU A 64 -7.84 -13.00 7.38
CA LEU A 64 -6.85 -13.86 8.03
C LEU A 64 -6.48 -15.09 7.18
N LEU A 65 -7.46 -15.71 6.52
CA LEU A 65 -7.21 -16.86 5.64
C LEU A 65 -6.36 -16.45 4.42
N TYR A 66 -6.64 -15.30 3.80
CA TYR A 66 -5.83 -14.79 2.70
C TYR A 66 -4.40 -14.48 3.15
N ALA A 67 -4.23 -13.84 4.32
CA ALA A 67 -2.91 -13.56 4.87
C ALA A 67 -2.08 -14.83 5.15
N THR A 68 -2.71 -15.87 5.73
CA THR A 68 -2.03 -17.14 6.05
C THR A 68 -1.62 -17.91 4.79
N VAL A 69 -2.49 -17.96 3.77
CA VAL A 69 -2.17 -18.59 2.47
C VAL A 69 -1.00 -17.88 1.79
N LEU A 70 -0.99 -16.54 1.81
CA LEU A 70 0.05 -15.74 1.19
C LEU A 70 1.41 -15.91 1.92
N LEU A 71 1.38 -15.98 3.25
CA LEU A 71 2.57 -16.26 4.07
C LEU A 71 3.12 -17.66 3.78
N PHE A 72 2.24 -18.66 3.67
CA PHE A 72 2.63 -20.01 3.32
C PHE A 72 3.26 -20.08 1.92
N LEU A 73 2.73 -19.36 0.95
CA LEU A 73 3.31 -19.26 -0.39
C LEU A 73 4.70 -18.61 -0.35
N CYS A 74 4.86 -17.51 0.39
CA CYS A 74 6.16 -16.86 0.60
C CYS A 74 7.17 -17.82 1.25
N LEU A 75 6.74 -18.63 2.22
CA LEU A 75 7.55 -19.67 2.84
C LEU A 75 7.98 -20.73 1.83
N LEU A 76 7.08 -21.21 0.97
CA LEU A 76 7.42 -22.19 -0.07
C LEU A 76 8.44 -21.63 -1.06
N VAL A 77 8.27 -20.37 -1.50
CA VAL A 77 9.23 -19.71 -2.40
C VAL A 77 10.62 -19.60 -1.73
N CYS A 78 10.66 -19.28 -0.44
CA CYS A 78 11.90 -19.27 0.32
C CYS A 78 12.53 -20.66 0.44
N LEU A 79 11.73 -21.73 0.52
CA LEU A 79 12.20 -23.11 0.64
C LEU A 79 12.74 -23.68 -0.68
N VAL A 80 12.14 -23.30 -1.82
CA VAL A 80 12.46 -23.80 -3.16
C VAL A 80 13.88 -23.42 -3.61
N GLY A 81 14.45 -22.34 -3.08
CA GLY A 81 15.90 -22.12 -3.13
C GLY A 81 16.34 -20.66 -3.27
N ALA A 82 17.53 -20.39 -2.73
CA ALA A 82 18.13 -19.05 -2.71
C ALA A 82 18.34 -18.43 -4.12
N GLY A 83 18.53 -19.27 -5.14
CA GLY A 83 18.72 -18.81 -6.52
C GLY A 83 17.45 -18.23 -7.16
N ILE A 84 16.28 -18.80 -6.85
CA ILE A 84 14.99 -18.28 -7.34
C ILE A 84 14.60 -17.04 -6.54
N TYR A 85 14.85 -17.06 -5.23
CA TYR A 85 14.64 -15.89 -4.38
C TYR A 85 15.41 -14.67 -4.89
N ALA A 86 16.70 -14.80 -5.20
CA ALA A 86 17.51 -13.69 -5.71
C ALA A 86 16.96 -13.10 -7.03
N LYS A 87 16.45 -13.96 -7.93
CA LYS A 87 15.79 -13.51 -9.18
C LYS A 87 14.48 -12.78 -8.91
N ALA A 88 13.68 -13.26 -7.95
CA ALA A 88 12.44 -12.61 -7.55
C ALA A 88 12.69 -11.23 -6.92
N THR A 89 13.70 -11.10 -6.03
CA THR A 89 14.06 -9.81 -5.43
C THR A 89 14.49 -8.79 -6.48
N PHE A 90 15.24 -9.21 -7.50
CA PHE A 90 15.61 -8.32 -8.60
C PHE A 90 14.39 -7.80 -9.38
N LEU A 91 13.40 -8.66 -9.61
CA LEU A 91 12.14 -8.27 -10.26
C LEU A 91 11.34 -7.29 -9.40
N ILE A 92 11.22 -7.56 -8.09
CA ILE A 92 10.53 -6.66 -7.15
C ILE A 92 11.21 -5.28 -7.12
N PHE A 93 12.54 -5.24 -7.10
CA PHE A 93 13.30 -4.00 -7.16
C PHE A 93 12.99 -3.19 -8.42
N LEU A 94 12.92 -3.85 -9.58
CA LEU A 94 12.57 -3.19 -10.85
C LEU A 94 11.15 -2.61 -10.81
N ILE A 95 10.18 -3.37 -10.30
CA ILE A 95 8.79 -2.90 -10.14
C ILE A 95 8.75 -1.66 -9.24
N VAL A 96 9.42 -1.70 -8.08
CA VAL A 96 9.44 -0.57 -7.14
C VAL A 96 10.06 0.67 -7.79
N MET A 97 11.12 0.53 -8.59
CA MET A 97 11.70 1.64 -9.33
C MET A 97 10.75 2.23 -10.38
N VAL A 98 10.01 1.38 -11.10
CA VAL A 98 9.00 1.84 -12.06
C VAL A 98 7.87 2.57 -11.34
N VAL A 99 7.35 2.02 -10.25
CA VAL A 99 6.28 2.65 -9.45
C VAL A 99 6.75 4.01 -8.93
N LEU A 100 7.95 4.07 -8.32
CA LEU A 100 8.51 5.32 -7.84
C LEU A 100 8.68 6.34 -8.97
N GLY A 101 9.19 5.91 -10.12
CA GLY A 101 9.30 6.74 -11.32
C GLY A 101 7.94 7.27 -11.78
N THR A 102 6.93 6.42 -11.88
CA THR A 102 5.57 6.82 -12.26
C THR A 102 4.94 7.79 -11.27
N VAL A 103 5.18 7.63 -9.96
CA VAL A 103 4.70 8.57 -8.95
C VAL A 103 5.40 9.92 -9.09
N CYS A 104 6.73 9.95 -9.23
CA CYS A 104 7.49 11.18 -9.46
C CYS A 104 7.03 11.91 -10.74
N ILE A 105 6.80 11.17 -11.82
CA ILE A 105 6.29 11.70 -13.09
C ILE A 105 4.85 12.19 -12.92
N SER A 106 4.00 11.46 -12.20
CA SER A 106 2.61 11.84 -11.93
C SER A 106 2.55 13.17 -11.17
N PHE A 107 3.42 13.39 -10.18
CA PHE A 107 3.52 14.68 -9.49
C PHE A 107 3.97 15.83 -10.41
N PHE A 108 4.78 15.54 -11.44
CA PHE A 108 5.28 16.56 -12.37
C PHE A 108 4.32 16.84 -13.54
N ILE A 109 3.51 15.85 -13.94
CA ILE A 109 2.62 15.90 -15.12
C ILE A 109 1.15 16.13 -14.76
N VAL A 110 0.67 15.62 -13.62
CA VAL A 110 -0.74 15.79 -13.20
C VAL A 110 -0.96 17.20 -12.66
N GLY A 111 -1.15 18.14 -13.59
CA GLY A 111 -1.77 19.43 -13.34
C GLY A 111 -3.30 19.31 -13.33
N VAL A 112 -3.90 19.77 -12.23
CA VAL A 112 -5.34 19.97 -12.00
C VAL A 112 -6.20 18.71 -12.12
N ARG A 113 -6.49 18.07 -10.97
CA ARG A 113 -7.57 17.09 -10.86
C ARG A 113 -8.80 17.81 -10.28
N VAL A 114 -9.84 17.97 -11.08
CA VAL A 114 -11.14 18.45 -10.59
C VAL A 114 -11.76 17.35 -9.72
N VAL A 115 -12.01 17.66 -8.46
CA VAL A 115 -12.67 16.75 -7.51
C VAL A 115 -14.12 17.22 -7.43
N GLY A 116 -15.05 16.41 -7.95
CA GLY A 116 -16.47 16.65 -7.73
C GLY A 116 -16.79 16.37 -6.26
N LEU A 117 -17.16 17.40 -5.49
CA LEU A 117 -17.65 17.19 -4.14
C LEU A 117 -19.05 16.56 -4.16
N PRO A 118 -19.39 15.70 -3.19
CA PRO A 118 -20.75 15.22 -3.03
C PRO A 118 -21.69 16.41 -2.72
N ALA A 119 -22.84 16.44 -3.41
CA ALA A 119 -23.84 17.50 -3.26
C ALA A 119 -24.32 17.62 -1.80
N ILE A 120 -24.13 18.79 -1.18
CA ILE A 120 -24.76 19.13 0.09
C ILE A 120 -26.25 19.36 -0.20
N ARG A 121 -27.11 18.47 0.32
CA ARG A 121 -28.56 18.50 0.10
C ARG A 121 -29.22 19.44 1.12
N ASP A 122 -29.06 20.74 0.94
CA ASP A 122 -29.87 21.75 1.63
C ASP A 122 -31.04 22.19 0.73
N GLY A 123 -32.26 21.86 1.17
CA GLY A 123 -33.53 22.48 0.74
C GLY A 123 -33.69 22.86 -0.74
N ASN A 124 -34.00 21.86 -1.59
CA ASN A 124 -34.58 22.02 -2.93
C ASN A 124 -33.73 22.73 -4.02
N ARG A 125 -32.40 22.85 -3.86
CA ARG A 125 -31.50 23.27 -4.95
C ARG A 125 -30.26 22.37 -4.99
N THR A 126 -29.99 21.75 -6.13
CA THR A 126 -28.75 21.00 -6.37
C THR A 126 -27.68 21.95 -6.91
N GLU A 127 -26.95 22.63 -6.03
CA GLU A 127 -25.76 23.38 -6.45
C GLU A 127 -24.56 22.43 -6.48
N LEU A 128 -24.17 22.02 -7.70
CA LEU A 128 -22.92 21.33 -7.96
C LEU A 128 -21.77 22.31 -7.74
N SER A 129 -21.18 22.31 -6.55
CA SER A 129 -19.95 23.05 -6.28
C SER A 129 -18.77 22.24 -6.81
N ASN A 130 -18.31 22.57 -8.02
CA ASN A 130 -17.07 22.04 -8.58
C ASN A 130 -15.89 22.71 -7.88
N ALA A 131 -15.16 22.00 -7.02
CA ALA A 131 -13.87 22.47 -6.55
C ALA A 131 -12.75 21.98 -7.48
N SER A 132 -12.04 22.92 -8.07
CA SER A 132 -10.82 22.69 -8.83
C SER A 132 -9.65 22.54 -7.85
N PHE A 133 -9.22 21.30 -7.58
CA PHE A 133 -7.98 21.06 -6.85
C PHE A 133 -6.80 21.25 -7.82
N THR A 134 -6.31 22.49 -7.88
CA THR A 134 -5.02 22.79 -8.49
C THR A 134 -3.97 22.48 -7.42
N GLY A 135 -3.00 21.60 -7.70
CA GLY A 135 -1.96 21.19 -6.74
C GLY A 135 -1.06 22.33 -6.23
N PHE A 136 0.27 22.16 -6.21
CA PHE A 136 1.19 23.23 -5.81
C PHE A 136 1.30 24.33 -6.88
N LYS A 137 0.29 25.19 -6.98
CA LYS A 137 0.35 26.44 -7.73
C LYS A 137 0.43 27.61 -6.76
N LEU A 138 1.61 28.24 -6.72
CA LEU A 138 1.86 29.46 -5.94
C LEU A 138 0.88 30.59 -6.34
N SER A 139 0.47 30.62 -7.61
CA SER A 139 -0.53 31.56 -8.12
C SER A 139 -1.90 31.41 -7.45
N THR A 140 -2.34 30.16 -7.21
CA THR A 140 -3.62 29.89 -6.54
C THR A 140 -3.55 30.21 -5.04
N LEU A 141 -2.38 30.04 -4.41
CA LEU A 141 -2.16 30.39 -3.00
C LEU A 141 -2.16 31.91 -2.79
N LEU A 142 -1.57 32.67 -3.73
CA LEU A 142 -1.59 34.14 -3.69
C LEU A 142 -2.98 34.71 -4.00
N ASP A 143 -3.73 34.13 -4.96
CA ASP A 143 -5.10 34.57 -5.26
C ASP A 143 -6.10 34.30 -4.12
N ASN A 144 -5.82 33.34 -3.22
CA ASN A 144 -6.66 33.09 -2.03
C ASN A 144 -6.24 33.92 -0.79
N LEU A 145 -5.12 34.64 -0.85
CA LEU A 145 -4.59 35.41 0.28
C LEU A 145 -5.08 36.87 0.30
N HIS A 146 -6.02 37.25 -0.57
CA HIS A 146 -6.60 38.59 -0.64
C HIS A 146 -8.11 38.58 -0.46
#